data_AF-A0A5C3QZW1-F1
#
_entry.id   AF-A0A5C3QZW1-F1
#
_cell.length_a   1.000
_cell.length_b   1.000
_cell.length_c   1.000
_cell.angle_alpha   90.00
_cell.angle_beta   90.00
_cell.angle_gamma   90.00
#
_symmetry.space_group_name_H-M   'P 1'
#
loop_
_entity.id
_entity.type
_entity.pdbx_description
1 polymer ?
#
loop_
_entity_poly.entity_id
_entity_poly.type
_entity_poly.pdbx_seq_one_letter_code
_entity_poly.pdbx_strand_id
1 'polypeptide(L)' 'IPRPPNAFMLFRSDFLRQGIIPPHIEKRQQNLSAIAGECWRMMPKGEKEEWKGRAAEEQTKHQLKYPGYKFCP' A
#
# COMPACT_ATOMS: atom_id res chain seq x y z
N ILE A 1 7.00 16.95 1.34
CA ILE A 1 5.91 16.14 1.93
C ILE A 1 5.80 14.85 1.11
N PRO A 2 5.99 13.66 1.69
CA PRO A 2 5.89 12.40 0.95
C PRO A 2 4.48 12.18 0.43
N ARG A 3 4.32 11.44 -0.67
CA ARG A 3 2.99 11.15 -1.22
C ARG A 3 2.16 10.33 -0.23
N PRO A 4 0.84 10.58 -0.15
CA PRO A 4 -0.04 9.66 0.54
C PRO A 4 0.01 8.28 -0.15
N PRO A 5 0.05 7.19 0.62
CA PRO A 5 0.06 5.84 0.07
C PRO A 5 -1.27 5.54 -0.64
N ASN A 6 -1.21 4.88 -1.80
CA ASN A 6 -2.40 4.35 -2.44
C ASN A 6 -2.80 3.00 -1.81
N ALA A 7 -3.94 2.45 -2.24
CA ALA A 7 -4.49 1.20 -1.72
C ALA A 7 -3.48 0.03 -1.76
N PHE A 8 -2.75 -0.11 -2.87
CA PHE A 8 -1.73 -1.16 -3.00
C PHE A 8 -0.52 -0.92 -2.09
N MET A 9 -0.09 0.33 -1.89
CA MET A 9 1.03 0.64 -1.00
C MET A 9 0.68 0.37 0.46
N LEU A 10 -0.58 0.62 0.86
CA LEU A 10 -1.09 0.24 2.18
C LEU A 10 -1.09 -1.28 2.34
N PHE A 11 -1.67 -2.00 1.38
CA PHE A 11 -1.70 -3.45 1.37
C PHE A 11 -0.29 -4.06 1.42
N ARG A 12 0.64 -3.59 0.58
CA ARG A 12 2.03 -4.08 0.54
C ARG A 12 2.71 -3.87 1.89
N SER A 13 2.55 -2.71 2.51
CA SER A 13 3.13 -2.45 3.83
C SER A 13 2.57 -3.39 4.90
N ASP A 14 1.28 -3.67 4.84
CA ASP A 14 0.62 -4.60 5.76
C ASP A 14 1.08 -6.05 5.51
N PHE A 15 1.09 -6.48 4.25
CA PHE A 15 1.57 -7.80 3.81
C PHE A 15 3.01 -8.08 4.27
N LEU A 16 3.90 -7.08 4.15
CA LEU A 16 5.27 -7.19 4.66
C LEU A 16 5.34 -7.23 6.19
N ARG A 17 4.48 -6.47 6.87
CA ARG A 17 4.40 -6.46 8.34
C ARG A 17 3.87 -7.78 8.91
N GLN A 18 2.93 -8.42 8.21
CA GLN A 18 2.40 -9.73 8.59
C GLN A 18 3.49 -10.81 8.57
N GLY A 19 4.62 -10.59 7.90
CA GLY A 19 5.75 -11.53 7.92
C GLY A 19 5.42 -12.87 7.23
N ILE A 20 4.43 -12.88 6.33
CA ILE A 20 4.00 -14.08 5.58
C ILE A 20 5.19 -14.73 4.88
N ILE A 21 6.12 -13.91 4.39
CA ILE A 21 7.37 -14.37 3.79
C ILE A 21 8.47 -14.13 4.82
N PRO A 22 9.02 -15.20 5.42
CA PRO A 22 10.10 -15.05 6.37
C PRO A 22 11.32 -14.39 5.72
N PRO A 23 12.05 -13.52 6.43
CA PRO A 23 13.22 -12.84 5.87
C PRO A 23 14.36 -13.80 5.52
N HIS A 24 14.35 -15.05 5.98
CA HIS A 24 15.34 -16.04 5.54
C HIS A 24 15.01 -16.65 4.16
N ILE A 25 13.76 -16.56 3.70
CA ILE A 25 13.31 -17.06 2.39
C ILE A 25 13.53 -16.01 1.30
N GLU A 26 13.06 -14.78 1.52
CA GLU A 26 13.25 -13.71 0.55
C GLU A 26 13.36 -12.35 1.25
N LYS A 27 14.48 -11.65 0.98
CA LYS A 27 14.75 -10.30 1.51
C LYS A 27 14.61 -9.22 0.44
N ARG A 28 14.64 -9.61 -0.84
CA ARG A 28 14.65 -8.66 -1.94
C ARG A 28 13.29 -8.03 -2.07
N GLN A 29 13.26 -6.71 -1.83
CA GLN A 29 12.06 -5.89 -1.93
C GLN A 29 11.39 -5.99 -3.30
N GLN A 30 12.15 -6.22 -4.37
CA GLN A 30 11.63 -6.44 -5.72
C GLN A 30 10.72 -7.68 -5.78
N ASN A 31 11.22 -8.82 -5.31
CA ASN A 31 10.49 -10.09 -5.31
C ASN A 31 9.28 -10.04 -4.38
N LEU A 32 9.44 -9.44 -3.18
CA LEU A 32 8.32 -9.25 -2.26
C LEU A 32 7.20 -8.38 -2.86
N SER A 33 7.56 -7.37 -3.65
CA SER A 33 6.58 -6.53 -4.34
C SER A 33 5.90 -7.26 -5.49
N ALA A 34 6.62 -8.13 -6.21
CA ALA A 34 6.03 -8.99 -7.23
C ALA A 34 5.00 -9.96 -6.64
N ILE A 35 5.35 -10.62 -5.52
CA ILE A 35 4.45 -11.54 -4.81
C ILE A 35 3.23 -10.78 -4.26
N ALA A 36 3.44 -9.65 -3.58
CA ALA A 36 2.34 -8.81 -3.12
C ALA A 36 1.45 -8.35 -4.30
N GLY A 37 2.04 -8.04 -5.46
CA GLY A 37 1.30 -7.72 -6.67
C GLY A 37 0.41 -8.86 -7.17
N GLU A 38 0.90 -10.10 -7.12
CA GLU A 38 0.11 -11.29 -7.46
C GLU A 38 -1.02 -11.52 -6.46
N CYS A 39 -0.73 -11.50 -5.15
CA CYS A 39 -1.74 -11.61 -4.09
C CYS A 39 -2.80 -10.53 -4.22
N TRP A 40 -2.39 -9.28 -4.47
CA TRP A 40 -3.30 -8.18 -4.73
C TRP A 40 -4.17 -8.44 -5.95
N ARG A 41 -3.63 -8.97 -7.05
CA ARG A 41 -4.44 -9.31 -8.23
C ARG A 41 -5.47 -10.41 -7.93
N MET A 42 -5.08 -11.44 -7.18
CA MET A 42 -5.95 -12.56 -6.79
C MET A 42 -7.02 -12.20 -5.75
N MET A 43 -6.78 -11.14 -4.96
CA MET A 43 -7.71 -10.70 -3.91
C MET A 43 -9.12 -10.38 -4.44
N PRO A 44 -10.20 -10.78 -3.74
CA PRO A 44 -11.56 -10.47 -4.14
C PRO A 44 -11.81 -8.96 -4.16
N LYS A 45 -12.80 -8.53 -4.95
CA LYS A 45 -13.14 -7.10 -5.09
C LYS A 45 -13.50 -6.48 -3.73
N GLY A 46 -14.23 -7.19 -2.87
CA GLY A 46 -14.63 -6.67 -1.56
C GLY A 46 -13.45 -6.24 -0.69
N GLU A 47 -12.41 -7.06 -0.61
CA GLU A 47 -11.21 -6.71 0.16
C GLU A 47 -10.43 -5.56 -0.49
N LYS A 48 -10.33 -5.55 -1.82
CA LYS A 48 -9.71 -4.42 -2.55
C LYS A 48 -10.44 -3.10 -2.28
N GLU A 49 -11.77 -3.12 -2.19
CA GLU A 49 -12.56 -1.93 -1.88
C GLU A 49 -12.27 -1.41 -0.47
N GLU A 50 -12.05 -2.29 0.52
CA GLU A 50 -11.64 -1.88 1.86
C GLU A 50 -10.32 -1.08 1.82
N TRP A 51 -9.31 -1.60 1.11
CA TRP A 51 -8.02 -0.91 0.95
C TRP A 51 -8.13 0.40 0.17
N LYS A 52 -9.04 0.48 -0.81
CA LYS A 52 -9.35 1.74 -1.51
C LYS A 52 -10.00 2.76 -0.58
N GLY A 53 -10.93 2.33 0.28
CA GLY A 53 -11.54 3.16 1.31
C GLY A 53 -10.48 3.75 2.23
N ARG A 54 -9.61 2.90 2.80
CA ARG A 54 -8.49 3.32 3.65
C ARG A 54 -7.55 4.30 2.94
N ALA A 55 -7.25 4.07 1.66
CA ALA A 55 -6.41 4.98 0.87
C ALA A 55 -7.07 6.34 0.63
N ALA A 56 -8.39 6.37 0.40
CA ALA A 56 -9.14 7.62 0.29
C ALA A 56 -9.14 8.40 1.60
N GLU A 57 -9.31 7.72 2.74
CA GLU A 57 -9.20 8.35 4.06
C GLU A 57 -7.81 8.94 4.31
N GLU A 58 -6.75 8.19 4.02
CA GLU A 58 -5.38 8.68 4.17
C GLU A 58 -5.07 9.85 3.23
N GLN A 59 -5.60 9.82 2.00
CA GLN A 59 -5.50 10.93 1.07
C GLN A 59 -6.21 12.18 1.60
N THR A 60 -7.42 12.04 2.16
CA THR A 60 -8.16 13.16 2.78
C THR A 60 -7.40 13.70 3.99
N LYS A 61 -6.94 12.85 4.90
CA LYS A 61 -6.12 13.27 6.06
C LYS A 61 -4.85 14.00 5.62
N HIS A 62 -4.20 13.52 4.56
CA HIS A 62 -3.02 14.16 4.00
C HIS A 62 -3.33 15.55 3.44
N GLN A 63 -4.45 15.71 2.72
CA GLN A 63 -4.89 17.01 2.21
C GLN A 63 -5.23 17.99 3.33
N LEU A 64 -5.89 17.52 4.39
CA LEU A 64 -6.21 18.34 5.56
C LEU A 64 -4.96 18.74 6.35
N LYS A 65 -4.00 17.82 6.50
CA LYS A 65 -2.73 18.05 7.21
C LYS A 65 -1.79 18.96 6.43
N TYR A 66 -1.83 18.89 5.10
CA TYR A 66 -0.96 19.65 4.21
C TYR A 66 -1.81 20.43 3.18
N PRO A 67 -2.53 21.47 3.63
CA PRO A 67 -3.28 22.33 2.72
C PRO A 67 -2.30 23.01 1.76
N GLY A 68 -2.54 22.90 0.45
CA GLY A 68 -1.63 23.39 -0.59
C GLY A 68 -0.56 22.41 -1.04
N TYR A 69 -0.58 21.15 -0.58
CA TYR A 69 0.27 20.10 -1.13
C TYR A 69 0.03 19.92 -2.63
N LYS A 70 1.08 20.13 -3.43
CA LYS A 70 1.13 19.81 -4.85
C LYS A 70 2.28 18.84 -5.10
N PHE A 71 2.01 17.78 -5.83
CA PHE A 71 3.04 16.84 -6.24
C PHE A 71 3.95 17.50 -7.30
N CYS A 72 5.25 17.59 -7.00
CA CYS A 72 6.29 17.99 -7.95
C CYS A 72 7.17 16.74 -8.21
N PRO A 73 7.17 16.21 -9.44
CA PRO A 73 7.97 15.04 -9.81
C PRO A 73 9.47 15.33 -9.82
#